data_AF-A0A840WUE6-F1
#
_entry.id   AF-A0A840WUE6-F1
#
_cell.length_a   1.000
_cell.length_b   1.000
_cell.length_c   1.000
_cell.angle_alpha   90.00
_cell.angle_beta   90.00
_cell.angle_gamma   90.00
#
_symmetry.space_group_name_H-M   'P 1'
#
loop_
_entity.id
_entity.type
_entity.pdbx_description
1 polymer ?
#
loop_
_entity_poly.entity_id
_entity_poly.type
_entity_poly.pdbx_seq_one_letter_code
_entity_poly.pdbx_strand_id
1 'polypeptide(L)' 'MLLLIGRFGLFVGAFLTITCTLMAVFTSPGTAEFVITVVSIGIGLVVLALGWIAVLFERKRQE' A
#
# COMPACT_ATOMS: atom_id res chain seq x y z
N MET A 1 -12.44 -0.84 -16.47
CA MET A 1 -10.98 -0.65 -16.41
C MET A 1 -10.53 -0.09 -15.06
N LEU A 2 -11.23 0.93 -14.52
CA LEU A 2 -10.94 1.45 -13.18
C LEU A 2 -11.06 0.37 -12.06
N LEU A 3 -12.02 -0.57 -12.14
CA LEU A 3 -12.19 -1.63 -11.12
C LEU A 3 -10.98 -2.58 -11.07
N LEU A 4 -10.40 -2.87 -12.23
CA LEU A 4 -9.15 -3.61 -12.34
C LEU A 4 -7.99 -2.81 -11.76
N ILE A 5 -7.91 -1.51 -12.05
CA ILE A 5 -6.88 -0.59 -11.52
C ILE A 5 -6.96 -0.50 -9.98
N GLY A 6 -8.16 -0.35 -9.41
CA GLY A 6 -8.38 -0.22 -7.97
C GLY A 6 -8.04 -1.52 -7.24
N ARG A 7 -8.40 -2.66 -7.83
CA ARG A 7 -8.08 -3.98 -7.26
C ARG A 7 -6.58 -4.28 -7.37
N PHE A 8 -5.94 -3.92 -8.46
CA PHE A 8 -4.49 -4.04 -8.63
C PHE A 8 -3.74 -3.13 -7.64
N GLY A 9 -4.20 -1.89 -7.44
CA GLY A 9 -3.69 -0.97 -6.44
C GLY A 9 -3.81 -1.52 -5.01
N LEU A 10 -4.93 -2.17 -4.68
CA LEU A 10 -5.10 -2.85 -3.39
C LEU A 10 -4.12 -4.01 -3.20
N PHE A 11 -3.93 -4.87 -4.20
CA PHE A 11 -2.98 -5.99 -4.09
C PHE A 11 -1.53 -5.52 -3.98
N VAL A 12 -1.13 -4.56 -4.82
CA VAL A 12 0.23 -4.00 -4.81
C VAL A 12 0.50 -3.27 -3.49
N GLY A 13 -0.45 -2.45 -3.03
CA GLY A 13 -0.34 -1.77 -1.74
C GLY A 13 -0.22 -2.76 -0.58
N ALA A 14 -1.07 -3.78 -0.52
CA ALA A 14 -1.03 -4.80 0.54
C ALA A 14 0.31 -5.54 0.56
N PHE A 15 0.78 -5.96 -0.61
CA PHE A 15 2.06 -6.65 -0.76
C PHE A 15 3.23 -5.77 -0.30
N LEU A 16 3.24 -4.49 -0.70
CA LEU A 16 4.28 -3.54 -0.33
C LEU A 16 4.30 -3.28 1.18
N THR A 17 3.13 -3.06 1.79
CA THR A 17 3.01 -2.82 3.23
C THR A 17 3.45 -4.05 4.04
N ILE A 18 3.03 -5.26 3.66
CA ILE A 18 3.40 -6.49 4.35
C ILE A 18 4.91 -6.70 4.27
N THR A 19 5.47 -6.61 3.06
CA THR A 19 6.91 -6.84 2.83
C THR A 19 7.76 -5.83 3.59
N CYS A 20 7.40 -4.54 3.55
CA CYS A 20 8.14 -3.51 4.28
C CYS A 20 7.97 -3.66 5.79
N THR A 21 6.79 -4.07 6.28
CA THR A 21 6.59 -4.33 7.72
C THR A 21 7.46 -5.49 8.18
N LEU A 22 7.51 -6.58 7.40
CA LEU A 22 8.40 -7.71 7.68
C LEU A 22 9.86 -7.25 7.71
N MET A 23 10.29 -6.46 6.71
CA MET A 23 11.64 -5.93 6.64
C MET A 23 11.96 -5.01 7.82
N ALA A 24 11.00 -4.20 8.29
CA ALA A 24 11.19 -3.31 9.44
C ALA A 24 11.40 -4.08 10.74
N VAL A 25 10.79 -5.27 10.88
CA VAL A 25 11.01 -6.16 12.03
C VAL A 25 12.42 -6.74 12.03
N PHE A 26 12.99 -7.01 10.86
CA PHE A 26 14.33 -7.61 10.73
C PHE A 26 15.47 -6.59 10.60
N THR A 27 15.15 -5.30 10.40
CA THR A 27 16.17 -4.25 10.24
C THR A 27 16.44 -3.58 11.57
N SER A 28 17.71 -3.48 11.96
CA SER A 28 18.10 -2.84 13.22
C SER A 28 17.73 -1.35 13.21
N PRO A 29 17.05 -0.85 14.26
CA PRO A 29 16.69 0.57 14.34
C PRO A 29 17.95 1.45 14.42
N GLY A 30 17.94 2.58 13.71
CA GLY A 30 19.06 3.53 13.65
C GLY A 30 19.90 3.49 12.37
N THR A 31 19.58 2.61 11.42
CA THR A 31 20.19 2.59 10.09
C THR A 31 19.35 3.37 9.07
N ALA A 32 19.99 3.83 7.98
CA ALA A 32 19.28 4.43 6.85
C ALA A 32 18.26 3.45 6.23
N GLU A 33 18.56 2.15 6.24
CA GLU A 33 17.68 1.09 5.74
C GLU A 33 16.38 1.00 6.54
N PHE A 34 16.42 1.19 7.86
CA PHE A 34 15.23 1.24 8.70
C PHE A 34 14.33 2.42 8.33
N VAL A 35 14.91 3.61 8.13
CA VAL A 35 14.15 4.82 7.74
C VAL A 35 13.49 4.63 6.38
N ILE A 36 14.22 4.11 5.39
CA ILE A 36 13.68 3.81 4.06
C ILE A 36 12.51 2.83 4.18
N THR A 37 12.66 1.79 4.99
CA THR A 37 11.62 0.77 5.18
C THR A 37 10.35 1.37 5.78
N VAL A 38 10.46 2.22 6.80
CA VAL A 38 9.30 2.91 7.40
C VAL A 38 8.61 3.81 6.38
N VAL A 39 9.36 4.55 5.57
CA VAL A 39 8.80 5.38 4.49
C VAL A 39 8.07 4.51 3.46
N SER A 40 8.64 3.37 3.08
CA SER A 40 8.01 2.42 2.15
C SER A 40 6.72 1.81 2.70
N ILE A 41 6.63 1.53 4.01
CA ILE A 41 5.35 1.15 4.66
C ILE A 41 4.30 2.24 4.45
N GLY A 42 4.67 3.51 4.70
CA GLY A 42 3.80 4.66 4.51
C GLY A 42 3.29 4.78 3.06
N ILE A 43 4.18 4.63 2.08
CA ILE A 43 3.80 4.64 0.65
C ILE A 43 2.83 3.48 0.34
N GLY A 44 3.08 2.28 0.86
CA GLY A 44 2.18 1.13 0.67
C GLY A 44 0.77 1.39 1.21
N LEU A 45 0.66 2.03 2.39
CA LEU A 45 -0.62 2.43 2.97
C LEU A 45 -1.35 3.48 2.12
N VAL A 46 -0.62 4.45 1.55
CA VAL A 46 -1.21 5.45 0.64
C VAL A 46 -1.76 4.78 -0.62
N VAL A 47 -1.00 3.85 -1.21
CA VAL A 47 -1.44 3.10 -2.39
C VAL A 47 -2.68 2.24 -2.08
N LEU A 48 -2.72 1.61 -0.91
CA LEU A 48 -3.90 0.89 -0.42
C LEU A 48 -5.12 1.81 -0.31
N ALA A 49 -4.96 2.98 0.30
CA ALA A 49 -6.04 3.94 0.46
C ALA A 49 -6.57 4.44 -0.89
N LEU A 50 -5.69 4.74 -1.84
CA LEU A 50 -6.07 5.15 -3.20
C LEU A 50 -6.80 4.03 -3.95
N GLY A 51 -6.31 2.79 -3.86
CA GLY A 51 -6.99 1.62 -4.45
C GLY A 51 -8.38 1.42 -3.85
N TRP A 52 -8.52 1.58 -2.53
CA TRP A 52 -9.81 1.49 -1.84
C TRP A 52 -10.79 2.60 -2.27
N ILE A 53 -10.31 3.84 -2.34
CA ILE A 53 -11.12 4.99 -2.79
C ILE A 53 -11.60 4.78 -4.24
N ALA A 54 -10.72 4.30 -5.13
CA ALA A 54 -11.08 4.01 -6.51
C ALA A 54 -12.22 2.97 -6.61
N VAL A 55 -12.12 1.90 -5.81
CA VAL A 55 -13.18 0.88 -5.73
C VAL A 55 -14.48 1.45 -5.19
N LEU A 56 -14.44 2.27 -4.13
CA LEU A 56 -15.65 2.90 -3.57
C LEU A 56 -16.32 3.86 -4.56
N PHE A 57 -15.54 4.67 -5.28
CA PHE A 57 -16.06 5.59 -6.28
C PHE A 57 -16.75 4.86 -7.43
N GLU A 58 -16.21 3.73 -7.87
CA GLU A 58 -16.87 2.92 -8.89
C GLU A 58 -18.14 2.25 -8.38
N ARG A 59 -18.17 1.75 -7.14
CA ARG A 59 -19.41 1.19 -6.58
C ARG A 59 -20.53 2.24 -6.57
N LYS A 60 -20.22 3.46 -6.10
CA LYS A 60 -21.11 4.63 -6.15
C LYS A 60 -21.55 5.04 -7.55
N ARG A 61 -20.75 4.76 -8.58
CA ARG A 61 -21.03 5.12 -9.98
C ARG A 61 -21.93 4.09 -10.69
N GLN A 62 -21.97 2.85 -10.18
CA GLN A 62 -22.76 1.75 -10.76
C GLN A 62 -24.14 1.61 -10.10
N GLU A 63 -24.37 2.26 -8.95
CA GLU A 63 -25.69 2.47 -8.34
C GLU A 63 -26.42 3.65 -8.99
#